data_AF-A0A971BQH7-F1
#
_entry.id   AF-A0A971BQH7-F1
#
_cell.length_a   1.000
_cell.length_b   1.000
_cell.length_c   1.000
_cell.angle_alpha   90.00
_cell.angle_beta   90.00
_cell.angle_gamma   90.00
#
_symmetry.space_group_name_H-M   'P 1'
#
loop_
_entity.id
_entity.type
_entity.pdbx_description
1 polymer ?
#
loop_
_entity_poly.entity_id
_entity_poly.type
_entity_poly.pdbx_seq_one_letter_code
_entity_poly.pdbx_strand_id
1 'polypeptide(L)'
;MTSTLNRPAEAQQPVTVQDLDRNTVGRKGNVIVEWMTTTDHKKIGYMYLISSVVWFCIGGVMALLIRGQLFAPGMEMIATKEQYNQLFT
;
A
#
# COMPACT_ATOMS: atom_id res chain seq x y z
N MET A 1 24.68 -65.26 1.32
CA MET A 1 23.76 -65.20 2.48
C MET A 1 24.32 -64.20 3.46
N THR A 2 23.48 -63.28 3.95
CA THR A 2 23.64 -62.42 5.15
C THR A 2 24.85 -61.47 5.15
N SER A 3 24.74 -60.19 5.49
CA SER A 3 23.87 -59.60 6.50
C SER A 3 23.48 -58.18 6.10
N THR A 4 22.19 -57.93 6.17
CA THR A 4 21.55 -56.62 6.18
C THR A 4 22.20 -55.78 7.27
N LEU A 5 22.85 -54.70 6.87
CA LEU A 5 23.39 -53.70 7.77
C LEU A 5 22.22 -53.11 8.55
N ASN A 6 22.24 -53.32 9.86
CA ASN A 6 21.34 -52.77 10.85
C ASN A 6 21.31 -51.24 10.73
N ARG A 7 20.35 -50.70 9.96
CA ARG A 7 20.09 -49.27 9.90
C ARG A 7 19.36 -48.92 11.20
N PRO A 8 20.00 -48.23 12.17
CA PRO A 8 19.33 -47.84 13.39
C PRO A 8 18.09 -47.05 13.01
N ALA A 9 16.94 -47.58 13.40
CA ALA A 9 15.65 -46.93 13.28
C ALA A 9 15.54 -45.83 14.34
N GLU A 10 16.39 -44.80 14.25
CA GLU A 10 16.39 -43.60 15.08
C GLU A 10 16.81 -42.45 14.16
N ALA A 11 16.02 -41.42 13.86
CA ALA A 11 14.83 -40.93 14.52
C ALA A 11 13.88 -40.36 13.47
N GLN A 12 12.76 -41.06 13.22
CA GLN A 12 11.58 -40.39 12.68
C GLN A 12 11.00 -39.59 13.86
N GLN A 13 11.53 -38.39 14.08
CA GLN A 13 10.98 -37.47 15.07
C GLN A 13 9.50 -37.26 14.72
N PRO A 14 8.56 -37.35 15.69
CA PRO A 14 7.18 -37.03 15.41
C PRO A 14 7.14 -35.56 14.99
N VAL A 15 6.77 -35.31 13.73
CA VAL A 15 6.51 -33.95 13.25
C VAL A 15 5.36 -33.44 14.11
N THR A 16 5.70 -32.70 15.15
CA THR A 16 4.74 -32.27 16.15
C THR A 16 3.95 -31.16 15.48
N VAL A 17 2.62 -31.24 15.48
CA VAL A 17 1.72 -30.26 14.85
C VAL A 17 1.92 -28.81 15.33
N GLN A 18 2.75 -28.62 16.36
CA GLN A 18 3.24 -27.36 16.90
C GLN A 18 4.20 -26.60 15.96
N ASP A 19 4.89 -27.28 15.05
CA ASP A 19 5.85 -26.64 14.13
C ASP A 19 5.17 -25.92 12.94
N LEU A 20 3.89 -26.20 12.69
CA LEU A 20 3.10 -25.58 11.61
C LEU A 20 2.48 -24.24 12.03
N ASP A 21 2.43 -23.94 13.33
CA ASP A 21 1.76 -22.74 13.89
C ASP A 21 2.75 -21.67 14.38
N ARG A 22 4.02 -21.70 13.96
CA ARG A 22 4.92 -20.54 14.10
C ARG A 22 4.55 -19.44 13.08
N ASN A 23 3.29 -19.03 13.09
CA ASN A 23 2.87 -17.76 12.55
C ASN A 23 3.51 -16.69 13.43
N THR A 24 4.71 -16.29 13.01
CA THR A 24 5.52 -15.24 13.60
C THR A 24 4.70 -13.97 13.50
N VAL A 25 4.04 -13.61 14.60
CA VAL A 25 3.24 -12.40 14.73
C VAL A 25 4.14 -11.21 14.40
N GLY A 26 4.07 -10.75 13.16
CA GLY A 26 4.89 -9.67 12.63
C GLY A 26 4.64 -8.41 13.44
N ARG A 27 5.68 -7.90 14.09
CA ARG A 27 5.65 -6.68 14.88
C ARG A 27 5.29 -5.50 13.95
N LYS A 28 4.01 -5.16 13.91
CA LYS A 28 3.37 -4.15 13.03
C LYS A 28 4.07 -2.78 13.05
N GLY A 29 4.86 -2.48 14.08
CA GLY A 29 5.61 -1.22 14.20
C GLY A 29 6.72 -1.01 13.15
N ASN A 30 7.24 -2.06 12.51
CA ASN A 30 8.35 -1.89 11.56
C ASN A 30 7.91 -1.57 10.12
N VAL A 31 6.61 -1.61 9.83
CA VAL A 31 6.08 -1.56 8.46
C VAL A 31 6.26 -0.16 7.83
N ILE A 32 6.14 0.91 8.64
CA ILE A 32 6.31 2.29 8.16
C ILE A 32 7.79 2.57 7.86
N VAL A 33 8.70 2.13 8.73
CA VAL A 33 10.16 2.27 8.52
C VAL A 33 10.61 1.43 7.34
N GLU A 34 10.10 0.20 7.20
CA GLU A 34 10.39 -0.67 6.06
C GLU A 34 9.89 -0.08 4.74
N TRP A 35 8.76 0.63 4.74
CA TRP A 35 8.26 1.36 3.57
C TRP A 35 9.10 2.60 3.25
N MET A 36 9.53 3.37 4.26
CA MET A 36 10.37 4.55 4.06
C MET A 36 11.80 4.24 3.63
N THR A 37 12.37 3.14 4.11
CA THR A 37 13.77 2.73 3.82
C THR A 37 13.86 1.63 2.75
N THR A 38 12.77 1.38 2.03
CA THR A 38 12.73 0.37 0.97
C THR A 38 13.44 0.85 -0.31
N THR A 39 14.32 0.03 -0.88
CA THR A 39 14.99 0.26 -2.18
C THR A 39 14.36 -0.56 -3.32
N ASP A 40 13.36 -1.38 -3.01
CA ASP A 40 12.67 -2.18 -4.01
C ASP A 40 11.83 -1.31 -4.96
N HIS A 41 12.11 -1.41 -6.25
CA HIS A 41 11.48 -0.59 -7.29
C HIS A 41 9.99 -0.93 -7.53
N LYS A 42 9.51 -2.10 -7.10
CA LYS A 42 8.08 -2.44 -7.18
C LYS A 42 7.33 -1.76 -6.05
N LYS A 43 7.85 -1.83 -4.82
CA LYS A 43 7.29 -1.10 -3.68
C LYS A 43 7.30 0.41 -3.90
N ILE A 44 8.40 0.98 -4.41
CA ILE A 44 8.45 2.41 -4.74
C ILE A 44 7.40 2.74 -5.82
N GLY A 45 7.28 1.89 -6.85
CA GLY A 45 6.31 2.06 -7.92
C GLY A 45 4.87 2.10 -7.41
N TYR A 46 4.49 1.22 -6.48
CA TYR A 46 3.17 1.24 -5.87
C TYR A 46 2.90 2.51 -5.05
N MET A 47 3.90 3.01 -4.30
CA MET A 47 3.74 4.28 -3.57
C MET A 47 3.48 5.46 -4.52
N TYR A 48 4.18 5.52 -5.65
CA TYR A 48 3.99 6.55 -6.69
C TYR A 48 2.64 6.41 -7.41
N LEU A 49 2.20 5.18 -7.70
CA LEU A 49 0.90 4.95 -8.34
C LEU A 49 -0.24 5.37 -7.43
N ILE A 50 -0.17 5.04 -6.13
CA ILE A 50 -1.18 5.45 -5.15
C ILE A 50 -1.17 6.98 -4.98
N SER A 51 0.00 7.60 -4.80
CA SER A 51 0.09 9.05 -4.59
C SER A 51 -0.36 9.85 -5.82
N SER A 52 0.01 9.41 -7.02
CA SER A 52 -0.43 10.07 -8.27
C SER A 52 -1.93 10.01 -8.47
N VAL A 53 -2.58 8.87 -8.18
CA VAL A 53 -4.05 8.76 -8.25
C VAL A 53 -4.73 9.66 -7.22
N VAL A 54 -4.19 9.76 -6.00
CA VAL A 54 -4.71 10.67 -4.97
C VAL A 54 -4.66 12.13 -5.45
N TRP A 55 -3.51 12.59 -5.93
CA TRP A 55 -3.36 13.94 -6.46
C TRP A 55 -4.19 14.19 -7.72
N PHE A 56 -4.32 13.17 -8.58
CA PHE A 56 -5.18 13.22 -9.76
C PHE A 56 -6.66 13.38 -9.37
N CYS A 57 -7.14 12.68 -8.35
CA CYS A 57 -8.50 12.87 -7.84
C CYS A 57 -8.70 14.27 -7.26
N ILE A 58 -7.74 14.79 -6.48
CA ILE A 58 -7.82 16.14 -5.89
C ILE A 58 -7.88 17.21 -7.00
N GLY A 59 -6.92 17.18 -7.94
CA GLY A 59 -6.90 18.10 -9.07
C GLY A 59 -8.10 17.92 -10.02
N GLY A 60 -8.55 16.68 -10.20
CA GLY A 60 -9.74 16.36 -10.99
C GLY A 60 -11.02 16.94 -10.38
N VAL A 61 -11.18 16.87 -9.06
CA VAL A 61 -12.29 17.51 -8.35
C VAL A 61 -12.21 19.04 -8.50
N MET A 62 -11.03 19.64 -8.31
CA MET A 62 -10.85 21.09 -8.54
C MET A 62 -11.21 21.49 -9.98
N ALA A 63 -10.79 20.71 -10.99
CA ALA A 63 -11.15 20.96 -12.39
C ALA A 63 -12.65 20.82 -12.65
N LEU A 64 -13.32 19.84 -12.01
CA LEU A 64 -14.77 19.68 -12.10
C LEU A 64 -15.52 20.85 -11.45
N LEU A 65 -15.03 21.38 -10.32
CA LEU A 65 -15.60 22.57 -9.67
C LEU A 65 -15.51 23.81 -10.57
N ILE A 66 -14.34 24.05 -11.18
CA ILE A 66 -14.14 25.14 -12.15
C ILE A 66 -15.08 24.95 -13.36
N ARG A 67 -15.29 23.73 -13.83
CA ARG A 67 -16.21 23.47 -14.94
C ARG A 67 -17.68 23.64 -14.54
N GLY A 68 -18.04 23.29 -13.30
CA GLY A 68 -19.38 23.44 -12.74
C GLY A 68 -19.83 24.89 -12.64
N GLN A 69 -18.91 25.83 -12.45
CA GLN A 69 -19.22 27.28 -12.39
C GLN A 69 -19.81 27.82 -13.70
N LEU A 70 -19.60 27.15 -14.84
CA LEU A 70 -20.13 27.53 -16.15
C LEU A 70 -21.46 26.85 -16.50
N PHE A 71 -21.94 25.92 -15.66
CA PHE A 71 -23.14 25.11 -15.96
C PHE A 71 -24.45 25.89 -15.76
N ALA A 72 -24.44 26.95 -14.96
CA ALA A 72 -25.55 27.89 -14.81
C ALA A 72 -25.02 29.32 -14.58
N PRO A 73 -25.34 30.30 -15.45
CA PRO A 73 -24.90 31.69 -15.27
C PRO A 73 -25.61 32.30 -14.05
N GLY A 74 -24.82 32.77 -13.08
CA GLY A 74 -25.32 33.43 -11.86
C GLY A 74 -25.19 32.63 -10.55
N MET A 75 -24.67 31.40 -10.60
CA MET A 75 -24.25 30.68 -9.39
C MET A 75 -22.80 31.03 -9.07
N GLU A 76 -22.60 32.07 -8.26
CA GLU A 76 -21.31 32.43 -7.67
C GLU A 76 -20.94 31.43 -6.56
N MET A 77 -20.67 30.16 -6.94
CA MET A 77 -20.35 29.09 -5.99
C MET A 77 -18.97 29.28 -5.32
N ILE A 78 -18.13 30.16 -5.89
CA ILE A 78 -16.85 30.63 -5.34
C ILE A 78 -17.02 32.13 -5.07
N ALA A 79 -17.44 32.49 -3.85
CA ALA A 79 -17.88 33.83 -3.48
C ALA A 79 -16.76 34.91 -3.42
N THR A 80 -15.49 34.58 -3.67
CA THR A 80 -14.40 35.57 -3.51
C THR A 80 -13.26 35.34 -4.52
N LYS A 81 -12.88 36.39 -5.26
CA LYS A 81 -11.77 36.42 -6.23
C LYS A 81 -10.45 35.82 -5.71
N GLU A 82 -10.20 35.84 -4.41
CA GLU A 82 -9.00 35.23 -3.79
C GLU A 82 -8.95 33.70 -3.93
N GLN A 83 -10.08 33.02 -3.76
CA GLN A 83 -10.12 31.55 -3.78
C GLN A 83 -9.92 31.02 -5.20
N TYR A 84 -10.39 31.77 -6.20
CA TYR A 84 -10.08 31.53 -7.61
C TYR A 84 -8.57 31.62 -7.87
N ASN A 85 -7.89 32.64 -7.35
CA ASN A 85 -6.45 32.82 -7.58
C ASN A 85 -5.58 31.75 -6.89
N GLN A 86 -6.00 31.24 -5.73
CA GLN A 86 -5.31 30.15 -5.02
C GLN A 86 -5.49 28.78 -5.70
N LEU A 87 -6.57 28.57 -6.45
CA LEU A 87 -6.74 27.36 -7.27
C LEU A 87 -5.77 27.29 -8.45
N PHE A 88 -5.09 28.40 -8.81
CA PHE A 88 -4.05 28.43 -9.85
C PHE A 88 -2.61 28.33 -9.31
N THR A 89 -2.38 28.31 -7.98
CA THR A 89 -1.03 28.20 -7.40
C THR A 89 -0.72 26.82 -6.86
#